data_AF-A0A7W5E220-F1
#
_entry.id   AF-A0A7W5E220-F1
#
_cell.length_a   1.000
_cell.length_b   1.000
_cell.length_c   1.000
_cell.angle_alpha   90.00
_cell.angle_beta   90.00
_cell.angle_gamma   90.00
#
_symmetry.space_group_name_H-M   'P 1'
#
loop_
_entity.id
_entity.type
_entity.pdbx_description
1 polymer ?
#
loop_
_entity_poly.entity_id
_entity_poly.type
_entity_poly.pdbx_seq_one_letter_code
_entity_poly.pdbx_strand_id
1 'polypeptide(L)'
;MSEPRRNASHQHDSSLTGEAHPFLTSRGLWLQQNARVNLPDGIPLPSTAPGRGQHHRSPGDAETERRIDPSMPWQSPTKPPLLGRFDDSPLESGSLQNLRPAKRFPDLTELRRRPLTSLFRSALATDVLWTKETSTRGQSQEHAADNENSLAMQRQNIARAIGKLVIRLPGSHAGQFASGSAFITGPNTLMTCAHNLFDSNERTWSQALEFYPGYDFYSNEPQPVCRVVTAVIPKAYLNNPLSNHDLAICRVDSNIGDQVGAELAIQTVENIEFFDSARVDIMGYPAGSGFDFGKQLWCSRGRFLFGVSGGGGDEYAPTFATDFGGGASGCPWIVTDPDSGRPAAVGVTSGHAKLKHDIAEPNLMSLTSALLSDRNLNRLNEDFIEHRF
;
A
#
# COMPACT_ATOMS: atom_id res chain seq x y z
N MET A 1 24.43 2.99 67.50
CA MET A 1 24.26 3.81 66.28
C MET A 1 25.08 3.17 65.17
N SER A 2 24.41 2.39 64.32
CA SER A 2 25.02 1.78 63.14
C SER A 2 23.91 1.15 62.30
N GLU A 3 23.52 1.85 61.23
CA GLU A 3 22.64 1.34 60.18
C GLU A 3 23.37 0.32 59.28
N PRO A 4 22.69 -0.71 58.76
CA PRO A 4 23.26 -1.58 57.74
C PRO A 4 23.07 -0.99 56.33
N ARG A 5 24.18 -0.95 55.59
CA ARG A 5 24.28 -0.57 54.18
C ARG A 5 23.48 -1.52 53.28
N ARG A 6 22.58 -0.98 52.45
CA ARG A 6 22.03 -1.68 51.28
C ARG A 6 23.01 -1.56 50.12
N ASN A 7 23.64 -2.65 49.72
CA ASN A 7 24.28 -2.77 48.40
C ASN A 7 23.26 -3.38 47.44
N ALA A 8 22.82 -2.60 46.46
CA ALA A 8 22.04 -3.08 45.33
C ALA A 8 22.99 -3.75 44.33
N SER A 9 22.73 -5.03 44.02
CA SER A 9 23.35 -5.75 42.93
C SER A 9 22.76 -5.26 41.60
N HIS A 10 23.60 -4.70 40.73
CA HIS A 10 23.30 -4.50 39.32
C HIS A 10 23.11 -5.87 38.65
N GLN A 11 21.86 -6.20 38.29
CA GLN A 11 21.59 -7.14 37.21
C GLN A 11 21.60 -6.37 35.90
N HIS A 12 22.60 -6.65 35.07
CA HIS A 12 22.60 -6.29 33.66
C HIS A 12 21.51 -7.12 32.96
N ASP A 13 20.41 -6.47 32.58
CA ASP A 13 19.42 -7.04 31.66
C ASP A 13 19.84 -6.69 30.23
N SER A 14 20.44 -7.66 29.56
CA SER A 14 20.95 -7.55 28.19
C SER A 14 19.88 -8.00 27.18
N SER A 15 18.71 -7.35 27.18
CA SER A 15 17.58 -7.68 26.28
C SER A 15 17.09 -6.50 25.42
N LEU A 16 17.92 -5.46 25.21
CA LEU A 16 17.57 -4.28 24.41
C LEU A 16 18.54 -3.98 23.26
N THR A 17 18.96 -5.00 22.52
CA THR A 17 19.72 -4.81 21.28
C THR A 17 19.07 -5.56 20.12
N GLY A 18 18.03 -4.96 19.57
CA GLY A 18 17.52 -5.21 18.23
C GLY A 18 17.13 -3.86 17.66
N GLU A 19 17.79 -3.44 16.58
CA GLU A 19 17.76 -2.07 16.05
C GLU A 19 16.33 -1.57 15.76
N ALA A 20 15.91 -0.57 16.53
CA ALA A 20 14.63 0.12 16.37
C ALA A 20 14.65 1.05 15.16
N HIS A 21 13.55 1.09 14.40
CA HIS A 21 13.36 2.05 13.30
C HIS A 21 13.40 3.49 13.87
N PRO A 22 14.24 4.40 13.35
CA PRO A 22 14.70 5.60 14.09
C PRO A 22 13.66 6.69 14.41
N PHE A 23 12.36 6.47 14.17
CA PHE A 23 11.34 7.53 14.32
C PHE A 23 10.04 7.08 15.00
N LEU A 24 9.98 5.89 15.62
CA LEU A 24 8.82 5.50 16.42
C LEU A 24 8.97 6.04 17.85
N THR A 25 8.00 6.86 18.30
CA THR A 25 7.85 7.17 19.73
C THR A 25 7.53 5.88 20.49
N SER A 26 7.85 5.79 21.78
CA SER A 26 7.56 4.61 22.61
C SER A 26 6.07 4.22 22.58
N ARG A 27 5.17 5.19 22.38
CA ARG A 27 3.73 4.97 22.19
C ARG A 27 3.39 4.43 20.79
N GLY A 28 4.07 4.88 19.74
CA GLY A 28 3.92 4.37 18.38
C GLY A 28 4.33 2.90 18.25
N LEU A 29 5.45 2.55 18.89
CA LEU A 29 5.91 1.16 18.98
C LEU A 29 4.94 0.29 19.79
N TRP A 30 4.45 0.79 20.93
CA TRP A 30 3.48 0.08 21.76
C TRP A 30 2.17 -0.21 21.03
N LEU A 31 1.61 0.75 20.27
CA LEU A 31 0.37 0.55 19.52
C LEU A 31 0.54 -0.46 18.37
N GLN A 32 1.68 -0.43 17.69
CA GLN A 32 2.02 -1.41 16.65
C GLN A 32 2.18 -2.82 17.23
N GLN A 33 2.65 -2.94 18.47
CA GLN A 33 2.90 -4.23 19.14
C GLN A 33 1.70 -4.74 19.96
N ASN A 34 0.80 -3.86 20.40
CA ASN A 34 -0.28 -4.18 21.35
C ASN A 34 -1.68 -3.89 20.81
N ALA A 35 -1.83 -3.61 19.51
CA ALA A 35 -3.10 -3.79 18.80
C ALA A 35 -3.43 -5.30 18.79
N ARG A 36 -3.91 -5.80 19.94
CA ARG A 36 -4.31 -7.19 20.12
C ARG A 36 -5.70 -7.39 19.55
N VAL A 37 -5.86 -8.40 18.70
CA VAL A 37 -7.10 -9.16 18.64
C VAL A 37 -6.96 -10.40 19.52
N ASN A 38 -7.85 -10.53 20.50
CA ASN A 38 -8.06 -11.79 21.21
C ASN A 38 -8.62 -12.81 20.20
N LEU A 39 -7.85 -13.85 19.87
CA LEU A 39 -8.39 -15.05 19.26
C LEU A 39 -9.14 -15.83 20.36
N PRO A 40 -10.37 -16.31 20.12
CA PRO A 40 -11.01 -17.25 21.03
C PRO A 40 -10.24 -18.57 21.03
N ASP A 41 -9.91 -19.08 22.22
CA ASP A 41 -9.44 -20.44 22.41
C ASP A 41 -10.53 -21.44 21.96
N GLY A 42 -10.17 -22.35 21.05
CA GLY A 42 -10.89 -23.60 20.85
C GLY A 42 -11.88 -23.67 19.69
N ILE A 43 -11.39 -24.12 18.53
CA ILE A 43 -12.16 -25.05 17.68
C ILE A 43 -11.30 -26.32 17.56
N PRO A 44 -11.73 -27.47 18.13
CA PRO A 44 -10.95 -28.70 18.08
C PRO A 44 -11.06 -29.32 16.68
N LEU A 45 -9.91 -29.55 16.03
CA LEU A 45 -9.83 -30.46 14.89
C LEU A 45 -9.86 -31.91 15.42
N PRO A 46 -10.67 -32.82 14.84
CA PRO A 46 -10.79 -34.18 15.31
C PRO A 46 -9.48 -34.95 15.11
N SER A 47 -8.97 -35.46 16.24
CA SER A 47 -7.82 -36.35 16.35
C SER A 47 -8.16 -37.74 15.82
N THR A 48 -7.36 -38.23 14.87
CA THR A 48 -7.20 -39.68 14.61
C THR A 48 -5.84 -40.12 15.16
N ALA A 49 -5.76 -40.26 16.48
CA ALA A 49 -4.74 -41.08 17.12
C ALA A 49 -5.30 -42.50 17.37
N PRO A 50 -4.46 -43.53 17.31
CA PRO A 50 -3.98 -44.12 18.57
C PRO A 50 -2.48 -44.50 18.44
N GLY A 51 -1.64 -44.58 19.47
CA GLY A 51 -1.76 -44.44 20.91
C GLY A 51 -0.35 -44.66 21.51
N ARG A 52 -0.10 -43.96 22.63
CA ARG A 52 0.98 -44.05 23.63
C ARG A 52 2.19 -44.99 23.44
N GLY A 53 3.37 -44.40 23.62
CA GLY A 53 4.59 -45.07 24.09
C GLY A 53 5.63 -44.04 24.53
N GLN A 54 6.24 -44.25 25.68
CA GLN A 54 7.07 -43.33 26.46
C GLN A 54 8.55 -43.21 26.00
N HIS A 55 9.15 -42.07 26.39
CA HIS A 55 10.56 -41.84 26.80
C HIS A 55 11.75 -41.91 25.81
N HIS A 56 12.54 -40.82 25.90
CA HIS A 56 14.02 -40.68 25.83
C HIS A 56 14.78 -40.55 24.49
N ARG A 57 15.49 -39.40 24.41
CA ARG A 57 16.85 -39.09 23.90
C ARG A 57 17.25 -39.51 22.46
N SER A 58 17.73 -38.51 21.70
CA SER A 58 18.51 -38.57 20.44
C SER A 58 19.79 -39.43 20.57
N PRO A 59 20.60 -39.68 19.49
CA PRO A 59 20.48 -39.30 18.07
C PRO A 59 20.79 -40.47 17.09
N GLY A 60 20.57 -40.28 15.78
CA GLY A 60 21.11 -41.17 14.75
C GLY A 60 20.36 -41.11 13.42
N ASP A 61 21.11 -40.92 12.34
CA ASP A 61 20.67 -40.79 10.96
C ASP A 61 19.80 -41.97 10.47
N ALA A 62 18.73 -41.65 9.74
CA ALA A 62 18.21 -42.50 8.67
C ALA A 62 17.34 -41.67 7.73
N GLU A 63 17.72 -41.72 6.46
CA GLU A 63 17.01 -41.21 5.30
C GLU A 63 15.54 -41.66 5.30
N THR A 64 14.63 -40.73 5.02
CA THR A 64 13.35 -41.09 4.40
C THR A 64 12.94 -40.01 3.44
N GLU A 65 13.08 -40.36 2.17
CA GLU A 65 12.74 -39.62 0.97
C GLU A 65 11.32 -39.03 1.06
N ARG A 66 11.20 -37.71 0.94
CA ARG A 66 9.93 -37.09 0.54
C ARG A 66 9.77 -37.33 -0.96
N ARG A 67 8.80 -38.18 -1.32
CA ARG A 67 8.26 -38.26 -2.68
C ARG A 67 7.77 -36.87 -3.10
N ILE A 68 8.55 -36.23 -3.95
CA ILE A 68 8.14 -35.10 -4.77
C ILE A 68 7.29 -35.66 -5.91
N ASP A 69 6.14 -35.05 -6.15
CA ASP A 69 5.26 -35.33 -7.30
C ASP A 69 6.05 -35.09 -8.61
N PRO A 70 6.23 -36.12 -9.47
CA PRO A 70 7.07 -36.03 -10.66
C PRO A 70 6.43 -35.25 -11.83
N SER A 71 5.28 -34.59 -11.62
CA SER A 71 4.64 -33.77 -12.66
C SER A 71 5.08 -32.30 -12.68
N MET A 72 5.90 -31.83 -11.72
CA MET A 72 6.54 -30.51 -11.80
C MET A 72 7.89 -30.59 -12.52
N PRO A 73 8.12 -29.81 -13.59
CA PRO A 73 9.46 -29.67 -14.16
C PRO A 73 10.35 -28.92 -13.16
N TRP A 74 11.09 -29.68 -12.36
CA TRP A 74 12.24 -29.20 -11.59
C TRP A 74 13.35 -28.79 -12.57
N GLN A 75 13.40 -27.51 -12.93
CA GLN A 75 14.64 -26.91 -13.40
C GLN A 75 15.45 -26.49 -12.18
N SER A 76 16.60 -27.13 -11.98
CA SER A 76 17.61 -26.70 -11.02
C SER A 76 17.84 -25.18 -11.15
N PRO A 77 17.95 -24.42 -10.04
CA PRO A 77 18.08 -22.97 -10.11
C PRO A 77 19.50 -22.62 -10.60
N THR A 78 19.69 -22.58 -11.92
CA THR A 78 20.70 -21.72 -12.51
C THR A 78 20.30 -20.31 -12.12
N LYS A 79 21.04 -19.70 -11.18
CA LYS A 79 21.00 -18.29 -10.73
C LYS A 79 19.64 -17.58 -10.91
N PRO A 80 18.95 -17.12 -9.84
CA PRO A 80 17.70 -16.38 -10.01
C PRO A 80 17.92 -15.27 -11.04
N PRO A 81 17.04 -15.10 -12.05
CA PRO A 81 17.15 -13.97 -12.94
C PRO A 81 17.14 -12.73 -12.05
N LEU A 82 18.23 -11.97 -12.11
CA LEU A 82 18.40 -10.74 -11.36
C LEU A 82 17.14 -9.89 -11.59
N LEU A 83 16.41 -9.61 -10.50
CA LEU A 83 15.27 -8.70 -10.47
C LEU A 83 15.56 -7.50 -11.36
N GLY A 84 14.60 -7.15 -12.23
CA GLY A 84 14.65 -6.06 -13.20
C GLY A 84 15.75 -5.05 -12.93
N ARG A 85 16.95 -5.33 -13.46
CA ARG A 85 17.94 -4.28 -13.60
C ARG A 85 17.31 -3.30 -14.58
N PHE A 86 17.06 -2.08 -14.13
CA PHE A 86 17.30 -0.93 -15.00
C PHE A 86 18.62 -1.22 -15.70
N ASP A 87 18.66 -1.13 -17.02
CA ASP A 87 19.92 -1.28 -17.73
C ASP A 87 20.96 -0.37 -17.04
N ASP A 88 21.93 -0.99 -16.34
CA ASP A 88 22.99 -0.27 -15.62
C ASP A 88 24.06 0.22 -16.61
N SER A 89 23.82 0.05 -17.92
CA SER A 89 24.59 0.72 -18.96
C SER A 89 24.62 2.22 -18.66
N PRO A 90 25.81 2.85 -18.74
CA PRO A 90 25.92 4.29 -18.53
C PRO A 90 24.98 5.00 -19.50
N LEU A 91 24.00 5.72 -18.96
CA LEU A 91 23.09 6.55 -19.75
C LEU A 91 23.92 7.57 -20.53
N GLU A 92 23.62 7.75 -21.81
CA GLU A 92 24.11 8.93 -22.52
C GLU A 92 23.63 10.17 -21.77
N SER A 93 24.53 11.12 -21.52
CA SER A 93 24.23 12.34 -20.78
C SER A 93 23.02 13.05 -21.40
N GLY A 94 21.95 13.20 -20.62
CA GLY A 94 20.69 13.84 -21.05
C GLY A 94 19.60 12.89 -21.59
N SER A 95 19.80 11.57 -21.59
CA SER A 95 18.76 10.61 -22.01
C SER A 95 17.86 10.18 -20.84
N LEU A 96 16.54 10.25 -21.04
CA LEU A 96 15.51 9.68 -20.17
C LEU A 96 15.07 8.33 -20.75
N GLN A 97 15.27 7.22 -20.04
CA GLN A 97 14.80 5.91 -20.49
C GLN A 97 13.45 5.55 -19.87
N ASN A 98 12.58 4.91 -20.66
CA ASN A 98 11.28 4.37 -20.24
C ASN A 98 10.33 5.40 -19.61
N LEU A 99 10.46 6.66 -20.02
CA LEU A 99 9.69 7.78 -19.50
C LEU A 99 8.85 8.42 -20.59
N ARG A 100 7.62 8.80 -20.23
CA ARG A 100 6.74 9.62 -21.06
C ARG A 100 6.41 10.92 -20.31
N PRO A 101 7.11 12.03 -20.59
CA PRO A 101 6.89 13.30 -19.89
C PRO A 101 5.46 13.81 -20.04
N ALA A 102 4.91 14.41 -18.98
CA ALA A 102 3.65 15.15 -19.06
C ALA A 102 3.79 16.38 -19.98
N LYS A 103 2.71 16.82 -20.61
CA LYS A 103 2.73 18.03 -21.47
C LYS A 103 3.19 19.29 -20.73
N ARG A 104 2.94 19.34 -19.43
CA ARG A 104 3.29 20.47 -18.56
C ARG A 104 4.43 20.12 -17.59
N PHE A 105 5.23 19.11 -17.92
CA PHE A 105 6.35 18.71 -17.10
C PHE A 105 7.38 19.85 -17.04
N PRO A 106 7.81 20.28 -15.84
CA PRO A 106 8.88 21.28 -15.74
C PRO A 106 10.16 20.76 -16.37
N ASP A 107 11.02 21.68 -16.82
CA ASP A 107 12.36 21.33 -17.28
C ASP A 107 13.07 20.48 -16.21
N LEU A 108 13.73 19.39 -16.61
CA LEU A 108 14.51 18.52 -15.72
C LEU A 108 15.54 19.31 -14.91
N THR A 109 16.07 20.38 -15.50
CA THR A 109 16.98 21.32 -14.84
C THR A 109 16.31 22.07 -13.68
N GLU A 110 14.99 22.30 -13.75
CA GLU A 110 14.20 22.93 -12.69
C GLU A 110 13.96 21.98 -11.52
N LEU A 111 13.70 20.69 -11.80
CA LEU A 111 13.56 19.65 -10.76
C LEU A 111 14.83 19.50 -9.90
N ARG A 112 16.00 19.76 -10.49
CA ARG A 112 17.30 19.76 -9.78
C ARG A 112 17.48 20.95 -8.84
N ARG A 113 16.78 22.05 -9.09
CA ARG A 113 17.02 23.34 -8.42
C ARG A 113 15.98 23.67 -7.35
N ARG A 114 14.79 23.06 -7.40
CA ARG A 114 13.68 23.41 -6.52
C ARG A 114 13.04 22.16 -5.91
N PRO A 115 12.72 22.18 -4.61
CA PRO A 115 11.86 21.16 -4.02
C PRO A 115 10.52 21.11 -4.76
N LEU A 116 9.96 19.91 -4.96
CA LEU A 116 8.65 19.76 -5.65
C LEU A 116 7.46 20.19 -4.79
N THR A 117 7.69 20.81 -3.64
CA THR A 117 6.66 21.29 -2.71
C THR A 117 5.69 22.31 -3.32
N SER A 118 6.05 22.93 -4.44
CA SER A 118 5.15 23.80 -5.21
C SER A 118 4.23 23.05 -6.19
N LEU A 119 4.50 21.77 -6.43
CA LEU A 119 3.77 20.92 -7.39
C LEU A 119 2.72 20.03 -6.74
N PHE A 120 2.65 20.04 -5.41
CA PHE A 120 1.64 19.29 -4.67
C PHE A 120 1.18 20.04 -3.43
N ARG A 121 0.03 19.62 -2.91
CA ARG A 121 -0.50 20.04 -1.62
C ARG A 121 -1.11 18.83 -0.92
N SER A 122 -0.74 18.65 0.34
CA SER A 122 -1.27 17.60 1.20
C SER A 122 -1.97 18.19 2.42
N ALA A 123 -3.06 17.57 2.83
CA ALA A 123 -3.85 17.97 3.99
C ALA A 123 -4.59 16.77 4.57
N LEU A 124 -5.06 16.89 5.82
CA LEU A 124 -6.02 15.94 6.36
C LEU A 124 -7.25 15.90 5.46
N ALA A 125 -7.78 14.71 5.21
CA ALA A 125 -8.97 14.55 4.37
C ALA A 125 -10.21 15.28 4.94
N THR A 126 -10.19 15.56 6.25
CA THR A 126 -11.22 16.31 6.98
C THR A 126 -11.04 17.83 6.94
N ASP A 127 -9.92 18.36 6.42
CA ASP A 127 -9.63 19.79 6.45
C ASP A 127 -10.52 20.60 5.47
N VAL A 128 -11.19 21.62 6.02
CA VAL A 128 -12.06 22.56 5.30
C VAL A 128 -11.27 23.37 4.27
N LEU A 129 -9.96 23.59 4.44
CA LEU A 129 -9.18 24.34 3.44
C LEU A 129 -8.94 23.58 2.13
N TRP A 130 -9.31 22.29 2.07
CA TRP A 130 -9.43 21.52 0.84
C TRP A 130 -10.73 21.78 0.07
N THR A 131 -11.75 22.39 0.70
CA THR A 131 -13.10 22.56 0.14
C THR A 131 -13.24 23.80 -0.75
N LYS A 132 -12.44 24.85 -0.51
CA LYS A 132 -12.68 26.17 -1.13
C LYS A 132 -12.14 26.38 -2.55
N GLU A 133 -11.22 25.54 -3.04
CA GLU A 133 -10.66 25.72 -4.39
C GLU A 133 -11.65 25.37 -5.54
N THR A 134 -12.81 24.79 -5.25
CA THR A 134 -13.84 24.44 -6.26
C THR A 134 -14.96 25.48 -6.40
N SER A 135 -15.01 26.52 -5.56
CA SER A 135 -16.02 27.57 -5.66
C SER A 135 -15.53 28.67 -6.62
N THR A 136 -15.87 28.53 -7.90
CA THR A 136 -15.80 29.65 -8.83
C THR A 136 -16.93 30.63 -8.52
N ARG A 137 -16.57 31.92 -8.38
CA ARG A 137 -17.47 33.09 -8.26
C ARG A 137 -18.63 32.98 -9.25
N GLY A 138 -19.87 32.89 -8.77
CA GLY A 138 -21.05 33.18 -9.59
C GLY A 138 -22.35 32.40 -9.33
N GLN A 139 -22.45 31.53 -8.33
CA GLN A 139 -23.72 30.81 -8.07
C GLN A 139 -24.53 31.45 -6.93
N SER A 140 -25.83 31.63 -7.17
CA SER A 140 -26.82 32.16 -6.24
C SER A 140 -26.88 31.38 -4.92
N GLN A 141 -27.05 32.09 -3.80
CA GLN A 141 -26.86 31.59 -2.43
C GLN A 141 -27.68 30.34 -2.05
N GLU A 142 -28.85 30.11 -2.66
CA GLU A 142 -29.69 28.94 -2.36
C GLU A 142 -29.21 27.64 -3.04
N HIS A 143 -28.68 27.70 -4.26
CA HIS A 143 -28.11 26.52 -4.94
C HIS A 143 -26.70 26.16 -4.45
N ALA A 144 -25.99 27.11 -3.83
CA ALA A 144 -24.67 26.87 -3.28
C ALA A 144 -24.71 25.94 -2.05
N ALA A 145 -25.72 26.08 -1.18
CA ALA A 145 -25.83 25.29 0.05
C ALA A 145 -26.15 23.80 -0.22
N ASP A 146 -27.04 23.52 -1.17
CA ASP A 146 -27.39 22.14 -1.56
C ASP A 146 -26.20 21.43 -2.23
N ASN A 147 -25.44 22.15 -3.07
CA ASN A 147 -24.22 21.63 -3.68
C ASN A 147 -23.12 21.36 -2.64
N GLU A 148 -22.95 22.25 -1.64
CA GLU A 148 -21.97 22.05 -0.57
C GLU A 148 -22.30 20.81 0.29
N ASN A 149 -23.58 20.60 0.63
CA ASN A 149 -24.02 19.42 1.38
C ASN A 149 -23.80 18.11 0.60
N SER A 150 -24.09 18.11 -0.70
CA SER A 150 -23.87 16.94 -1.57
C SER A 150 -22.38 16.58 -1.69
N LEU A 151 -21.51 17.58 -1.87
CA LEU A 151 -20.06 17.40 -1.92
C LEU A 151 -19.49 16.91 -0.59
N ALA A 152 -20.00 17.42 0.53
CA ALA A 152 -19.58 16.97 1.86
C ALA A 152 -19.94 15.49 2.10
N MET A 153 -21.17 15.08 1.76
CA MET A 153 -21.59 13.68 1.84
C MET A 153 -20.74 12.77 0.93
N GLN A 154 -20.50 13.18 -0.31
CA GLN A 154 -19.67 12.42 -1.25
C GLN A 154 -18.24 12.21 -0.71
N ARG A 155 -17.64 13.25 -0.10
CA ARG A 155 -16.32 13.13 0.53
C ARG A 155 -16.32 12.24 1.75
N GLN A 156 -17.36 12.32 2.58
CA GLN A 156 -17.51 11.41 3.71
C GLN A 156 -17.65 9.96 3.24
N ASN A 157 -18.36 9.71 2.13
CA ASN A 157 -18.44 8.39 1.52
C ASN A 157 -17.08 7.90 1.04
N ILE A 158 -16.31 8.74 0.32
CA ILE A 158 -14.94 8.42 -0.09
C ILE A 158 -14.07 8.08 1.13
N ALA A 159 -14.07 8.94 2.15
CA ALA A 159 -13.25 8.76 3.34
C ALA A 159 -13.59 7.47 4.10
N ARG A 160 -14.88 7.10 4.15
CA ARG A 160 -15.34 5.85 4.74
C ARG A 160 -14.95 4.63 3.90
N ALA A 161 -14.92 4.74 2.58
CA ALA A 161 -14.52 3.65 1.69
C ALA A 161 -13.00 3.36 1.74
N ILE A 162 -12.17 4.31 2.19
CA ILE A 162 -10.71 4.17 2.25
C ILE A 162 -10.28 3.82 3.67
N GLY A 163 -9.45 2.80 3.80
CA GLY A 163 -9.03 2.29 5.10
C GLY A 163 -7.55 2.01 5.20
N LYS A 164 -7.10 1.88 6.45
CA LYS A 164 -5.74 1.48 6.79
C LYS A 164 -5.65 -0.04 6.71
N LEU A 165 -4.61 -0.54 6.07
CA LEU A 165 -4.21 -1.94 6.14
C LEU A 165 -3.14 -2.11 7.22
N VAL A 166 -3.37 -3.06 8.11
CA VAL A 166 -2.35 -3.59 9.03
C VAL A 166 -1.91 -4.93 8.48
N ILE A 167 -0.62 -5.06 8.18
CA ILE A 167 -0.06 -6.20 7.44
C ILE A 167 0.89 -6.93 8.38
N ARG A 168 0.66 -8.22 8.60
CA ARG A 168 1.58 -9.07 9.36
C ARG A 168 2.60 -9.71 8.44
N LEU A 169 3.88 -9.45 8.66
CA LEU A 169 4.97 -9.98 7.83
C LEU A 169 5.44 -11.36 8.32
N PRO A 170 6.05 -12.19 7.46
CA PRO A 170 6.70 -13.44 7.86
C PRO A 170 7.76 -13.25 8.96
N GLY A 171 7.97 -14.29 9.78
CA GLY A 171 8.79 -14.23 11.01
C GLY A 171 10.29 -13.96 10.86
N SER A 172 10.78 -13.69 9.64
CA SER A 172 12.16 -13.28 9.34
C SER A 172 12.35 -11.77 9.25
N HIS A 173 11.27 -10.96 9.21
CA HIS A 173 11.39 -9.50 9.13
C HIS A 173 11.65 -8.86 10.50
N ALA A 174 12.55 -7.88 10.55
CA ALA A 174 12.89 -7.12 11.76
C ALA A 174 11.68 -6.37 12.36
N GLY A 175 10.64 -6.10 11.55
CA GLY A 175 9.32 -5.66 12.00
C GLY A 175 8.28 -6.75 11.72
N GLN A 176 7.54 -7.16 12.75
CA GLN A 176 6.45 -8.14 12.60
C GLN A 176 5.22 -7.57 11.87
N PHE A 177 5.18 -6.25 11.69
CA PHE A 177 4.05 -5.54 11.08
C PHE A 177 4.51 -4.44 10.13
N ALA A 178 3.81 -4.31 9.02
CA ALA A 178 3.83 -3.18 8.11
C ALA A 178 2.43 -2.55 8.04
N SER A 179 2.33 -1.39 7.39
CA SER A 179 1.04 -0.74 7.14
C SER A 179 0.96 -0.28 5.69
N GLY A 180 -0.25 -0.35 5.15
CA GLY A 180 -0.60 0.19 3.84
C GLY A 180 -1.98 0.83 3.88
N SER A 181 -2.54 1.05 2.70
CA SER A 181 -3.89 1.55 2.47
C SER A 181 -4.64 0.62 1.52
N ALA A 182 -5.97 0.63 1.60
CA ALA A 182 -6.84 -0.05 0.65
C ALA A 182 -8.17 0.70 0.56
N PHE A 183 -9.02 0.30 -0.39
CA PHE A 183 -10.34 0.88 -0.53
C PHE A 183 -11.37 -0.16 -0.95
N ILE A 184 -12.61 0.07 -0.50
CA ILE A 184 -13.76 -0.79 -0.75
C ILE A 184 -14.26 -0.56 -2.17
N THR A 185 -14.45 -1.63 -2.94
CA THR A 185 -15.00 -1.61 -4.32
C THR A 185 -16.24 -2.49 -4.50
N GLY A 186 -16.73 -3.09 -3.42
CA GLY A 186 -17.94 -3.90 -3.37
C GLY A 186 -18.21 -4.40 -1.95
N PRO A 187 -19.29 -5.17 -1.71
CA PRO A 187 -19.72 -5.51 -0.36
C PRO A 187 -18.63 -6.17 0.50
N ASN A 188 -17.86 -7.09 -0.09
CA ASN A 188 -16.76 -7.80 0.57
C ASN A 188 -15.45 -7.74 -0.24
N THR A 189 -15.27 -6.69 -1.03
CA THR A 189 -14.15 -6.57 -1.99
C THR A 189 -13.35 -5.32 -1.71
N LEU A 190 -12.04 -5.48 -1.61
CA LEU A 190 -11.09 -4.39 -1.48
C LEU A 190 -10.13 -4.37 -2.68
N MET A 191 -9.61 -3.20 -3.00
CA MET A 191 -8.45 -3.03 -3.87
C MET A 191 -7.27 -2.45 -3.09
N THR A 192 -6.07 -2.91 -3.43
CA THR A 192 -4.80 -2.44 -2.88
C THR A 192 -3.67 -2.76 -3.87
N CYS A 193 -2.41 -2.50 -3.51
CA CYS A 193 -1.26 -2.88 -4.33
C CYS A 193 -0.77 -4.30 -3.99
N ALA A 194 -0.14 -4.99 -4.93
CA ALA A 194 0.34 -6.35 -4.76
C ALA A 194 1.43 -6.46 -3.69
N HIS A 195 2.29 -5.46 -3.56
CA HIS A 195 3.37 -5.49 -2.56
C HIS A 195 2.90 -5.36 -1.10
N ASN A 196 1.65 -4.94 -0.85
CA ASN A 196 1.07 -5.04 0.50
C ASN A 196 0.79 -6.50 0.89
N LEU A 197 0.69 -7.41 -0.09
CA LEU A 197 0.34 -8.82 0.10
C LEU A 197 1.55 -9.73 -0.08
N PHE A 198 2.45 -9.40 -1.00
CA PHE A 198 3.56 -10.25 -1.41
C PHE A 198 4.88 -9.48 -1.48
N ASP A 199 5.88 -9.93 -0.73
CA ASP A 199 7.24 -9.43 -0.81
C ASP A 199 7.94 -10.03 -2.03
N SER A 200 8.23 -9.20 -3.04
CA SER A 200 8.88 -9.64 -4.27
C SER A 200 10.36 -10.00 -4.11
N ASN A 201 11.02 -9.50 -3.07
CA ASN A 201 12.42 -9.79 -2.78
C ASN A 201 12.55 -11.15 -2.10
N GLU A 202 11.77 -11.35 -1.04
CA GLU A 202 11.77 -12.61 -0.28
C GLU A 202 10.90 -13.70 -0.92
N ARG A 203 10.09 -13.34 -1.93
CA ARG A 203 9.14 -14.21 -2.61
C ARG A 203 8.15 -14.88 -1.64
N THR A 204 7.71 -14.13 -0.64
CA THR A 204 6.81 -14.62 0.41
C THR A 204 5.55 -13.79 0.51
N TRP A 205 4.44 -14.46 0.83
CA TRP A 205 3.19 -13.80 1.18
C TRP A 205 3.23 -13.27 2.61
N SER A 206 2.54 -12.17 2.84
CA SER A 206 2.20 -11.69 4.18
C SER A 206 1.40 -12.77 4.92
N GLN A 207 1.49 -12.79 6.25
CA GLN A 207 0.83 -13.81 7.08
C GLN A 207 -0.65 -13.54 7.29
N ALA A 208 -1.03 -12.26 7.41
CA ALA A 208 -2.41 -11.84 7.65
C ALA A 208 -2.55 -10.34 7.36
N LEU A 209 -3.76 -9.91 7.01
CA LEU A 209 -4.09 -8.50 6.83
C LEU A 209 -5.43 -8.16 7.49
N GLU A 210 -5.45 -7.03 8.19
CA GLU A 210 -6.66 -6.42 8.75
C GLU A 210 -6.89 -5.06 8.09
N PHE A 211 -8.14 -4.81 7.70
CA PHE A 211 -8.56 -3.58 7.05
C PHE A 211 -9.51 -2.79 7.94
N TYR A 212 -9.20 -1.51 8.14
CA TYR A 212 -9.97 -0.58 8.96
C TYR A 212 -10.48 0.58 8.10
N PRO A 213 -11.71 0.50 7.55
CA PRO A 213 -12.29 1.57 6.75
C PRO A 213 -12.53 2.82 7.58
N GLY A 214 -12.20 3.99 7.03
CA GLY A 214 -12.34 5.27 7.72
C GLY A 214 -11.55 5.36 9.03
N TYR A 215 -10.44 4.61 9.15
CA TYR A 215 -9.58 4.60 10.33
C TYR A 215 -9.25 6.02 10.82
N ASP A 216 -9.58 6.30 12.08
CA ASP A 216 -9.17 7.52 12.76
C ASP A 216 -8.78 7.17 14.19
N PHE A 217 -7.48 7.17 14.46
CA PHE A 217 -6.91 6.85 15.76
C PHE A 217 -7.51 7.69 16.90
N TYR A 218 -7.95 8.91 16.60
CA TYR A 218 -8.48 9.85 17.59
C TYR A 218 -9.99 9.71 17.79
N SER A 219 -10.66 8.89 17.00
CA SER A 219 -12.08 8.58 17.19
C SER A 219 -12.26 7.73 18.44
N ASN A 220 -13.30 8.06 19.22
CA ASN A 220 -13.75 7.25 20.36
C ASN A 220 -14.79 6.21 19.93
N GLU A 221 -15.26 6.26 18.68
CA GLU A 221 -16.23 5.30 18.16
C GLU A 221 -15.54 3.98 17.83
N PRO A 222 -16.18 2.82 18.10
CA PRO A 222 -15.69 1.53 17.65
C PRO A 222 -15.50 1.54 16.13
N GLN A 223 -14.28 1.21 15.69
CA GLN A 223 -13.99 1.19 14.27
C GLN A 223 -14.41 -0.15 13.66
N PRO A 224 -15.11 -0.13 12.51
CA PRO A 224 -15.33 -1.34 11.74
C PRO A 224 -13.98 -1.95 11.30
N VAL A 225 -13.93 -3.27 11.24
CA VAL A 225 -12.72 -4.01 10.84
C VAL A 225 -13.13 -5.31 10.15
N CYS A 226 -12.35 -5.72 9.15
CA CYS A 226 -12.46 -7.03 8.51
C CYS A 226 -11.09 -7.62 8.22
N ARG A 227 -11.02 -8.95 8.04
CA ARG A 227 -9.79 -9.64 7.64
C ARG A 227 -9.82 -10.00 6.17
N VAL A 228 -8.67 -9.90 5.53
CA VAL A 228 -8.49 -10.44 4.17
C VAL A 228 -8.42 -11.96 4.27
N VAL A 229 -9.28 -12.65 3.54
CA VAL A 229 -9.34 -14.13 3.50
C VAL A 229 -8.72 -14.68 2.23
N THR A 230 -8.88 -13.97 1.11
CA THR A 230 -8.22 -14.31 -0.14
C THR A 230 -7.74 -13.05 -0.85
N ALA A 231 -6.69 -13.18 -1.63
CA ALA A 231 -6.25 -12.11 -2.51
C ALA A 231 -5.75 -12.66 -3.84
N VAL A 232 -5.90 -11.85 -4.89
CA VAL A 232 -5.39 -12.12 -6.23
C VAL A 232 -4.46 -11.01 -6.67
N ILE A 233 -3.32 -11.40 -7.25
CA ILE A 233 -2.34 -10.49 -7.86
C ILE A 233 -2.00 -10.98 -9.28
N PRO A 234 -1.64 -10.10 -10.23
CA PRO A 234 -1.21 -10.52 -11.57
C PRO A 234 0.07 -11.34 -11.50
N LYS A 235 0.19 -12.43 -12.27
CA LYS A 235 1.46 -13.20 -12.36
C LYS A 235 2.61 -12.34 -12.85
N ALA A 236 2.32 -11.38 -13.72
CA ALA A 236 3.28 -10.43 -14.24
C ALA A 236 4.01 -9.64 -13.14
N TYR A 237 3.33 -9.36 -12.00
CA TYR A 237 3.97 -8.70 -10.85
C TYR A 237 5.11 -9.54 -10.25
N LEU A 238 4.96 -10.87 -10.20
CA LEU A 238 6.02 -11.76 -9.72
C LEU A 238 7.26 -11.76 -10.62
N ASN A 239 7.07 -11.48 -11.91
CA ASN A 239 8.17 -11.44 -12.87
C ASN A 239 8.85 -10.07 -12.89
N ASN A 240 8.06 -9.00 -12.83
CA ASN A 240 8.54 -7.63 -12.83
C ASN A 240 7.75 -6.77 -11.82
N PRO A 241 8.19 -6.66 -10.56
CA PRO A 241 7.50 -5.86 -9.55
C PRO A 241 7.61 -4.34 -9.78
N LEU A 242 8.46 -3.90 -10.71
CA LEU A 242 8.61 -2.49 -11.10
C LEU A 242 7.67 -2.08 -12.24
N SER A 243 6.89 -3.02 -12.77
CA SER A 243 5.93 -2.78 -13.84
C SER A 243 4.63 -2.14 -13.32
N ASN A 244 3.73 -1.79 -14.25
CA ASN A 244 2.38 -1.29 -13.98
C ASN A 244 1.43 -2.37 -13.39
N HIS A 245 1.94 -3.48 -12.85
CA HIS A 245 1.14 -4.63 -12.40
C HIS A 245 1.06 -4.78 -10.88
N ASP A 246 1.56 -3.80 -10.12
CA ASP A 246 1.47 -3.75 -8.66
C ASP A 246 0.05 -3.41 -8.18
N LEU A 247 -0.88 -4.32 -8.44
CA LEU A 247 -2.31 -4.20 -8.19
C LEU A 247 -2.83 -5.51 -7.59
N ALA A 248 -3.83 -5.41 -6.71
CA ALA A 248 -4.46 -6.57 -6.11
C ALA A 248 -5.95 -6.34 -5.85
N ILE A 249 -6.71 -7.45 -5.90
CA ILE A 249 -8.07 -7.53 -5.39
C ILE A 249 -8.07 -8.48 -4.20
N CYS A 250 -8.69 -8.06 -3.10
CA CYS A 250 -8.83 -8.84 -1.88
C CYS A 250 -10.30 -9.13 -1.61
N ARG A 251 -10.60 -10.34 -1.12
CA ARG A 251 -11.88 -10.68 -0.49
C ARG A 251 -11.71 -10.70 1.02
N VAL A 252 -12.72 -10.21 1.71
CA VAL A 252 -12.72 -10.12 3.17
C VAL A 252 -13.79 -11.02 3.81
N ASP A 253 -13.62 -11.29 5.10
CA ASP A 253 -14.46 -12.19 5.92
C ASP A 253 -15.87 -11.66 6.22
N SER A 254 -16.18 -10.43 5.82
CA SER A 254 -17.48 -9.81 6.07
C SER A 254 -17.87 -8.83 4.95
N ASN A 255 -19.16 -8.51 4.85
CA ASN A 255 -19.65 -7.49 3.92
C ASN A 255 -19.35 -6.07 4.45
N ILE A 256 -18.07 -5.72 4.56
CA ILE A 256 -17.61 -4.46 5.13
C ILE A 256 -18.13 -3.22 4.37
N GLY A 257 -18.32 -3.33 3.04
CA GLY A 257 -18.90 -2.27 2.22
C GLY A 257 -20.35 -1.94 2.60
N ASP A 258 -21.15 -2.98 2.85
CA ASP A 258 -22.53 -2.83 3.33
C ASP A 258 -22.58 -2.24 4.74
N GLN A 259 -21.69 -2.72 5.64
CA GLN A 259 -21.63 -2.27 7.04
C GLN A 259 -21.28 -0.79 7.15
N VAL A 260 -20.31 -0.34 6.35
CA VAL A 260 -19.87 1.06 6.32
C VAL A 260 -20.80 1.91 5.45
N GLY A 261 -21.53 1.31 4.50
CA GLY A 261 -22.39 1.98 3.55
C GLY A 261 -21.59 2.90 2.61
N ALA A 262 -20.42 2.42 2.17
CA ALA A 262 -19.52 3.17 1.30
C ALA A 262 -18.70 2.23 0.40
N GLU A 263 -18.67 2.56 -0.89
CA GLU A 263 -17.88 1.90 -1.91
C GLU A 263 -17.33 2.95 -2.86
N LEU A 264 -16.17 2.70 -3.44
CA LEU A 264 -15.56 3.55 -4.46
C LEU A 264 -15.67 2.83 -5.80
N ALA A 265 -16.38 3.46 -6.75
CA ALA A 265 -16.43 2.97 -8.12
C ALA A 265 -15.03 2.98 -8.75
N ILE A 266 -14.78 2.03 -9.64
CA ILE A 266 -13.57 2.03 -10.47
C ILE A 266 -13.90 2.55 -11.87
N GLN A 267 -12.96 3.28 -12.45
CA GLN A 267 -13.02 3.77 -13.82
C GLN A 267 -11.75 3.32 -14.54
N THR A 268 -11.90 2.79 -15.74
CA THR A 268 -10.75 2.38 -16.54
C THR A 268 -10.10 3.56 -17.26
N VAL A 269 -8.77 3.55 -17.31
CA VAL A 269 -7.95 4.55 -17.99
C VAL A 269 -7.00 3.86 -18.93
N GLU A 270 -7.23 4.04 -20.22
CA GLU A 270 -6.48 3.35 -21.28
C GLU A 270 -5.16 4.03 -21.63
N ASN A 271 -5.05 5.35 -21.42
CA ASN A 271 -3.89 6.13 -21.83
C ASN A 271 -3.48 7.13 -20.76
N ILE A 272 -2.17 7.25 -20.58
CA ILE A 272 -1.60 8.16 -19.59
C ILE A 272 -1.83 9.65 -19.90
N GLU A 273 -2.12 10.01 -21.15
CA GLU A 273 -2.53 11.36 -21.56
C GLU A 273 -3.74 11.88 -20.80
N PHE A 274 -4.59 10.98 -20.29
CA PHE A 274 -5.70 11.31 -19.41
C PHE A 274 -5.26 12.23 -18.25
N PHE A 275 -4.07 12.00 -17.69
CA PHE A 275 -3.53 12.73 -16.56
C PHE A 275 -2.97 14.12 -16.91
N ASP A 276 -2.87 14.49 -18.20
CA ASP A 276 -2.50 15.86 -18.58
C ASP A 276 -3.57 16.89 -18.15
N SER A 277 -4.83 16.46 -18.09
CA SER A 277 -5.98 17.31 -17.75
C SER A 277 -6.74 16.83 -16.52
N ALA A 278 -6.64 15.55 -16.16
CA ALA A 278 -7.34 15.02 -14.99
C ALA A 278 -6.78 15.61 -13.69
N ARG A 279 -7.69 15.96 -12.79
CA ARG A 279 -7.37 16.28 -11.40
C ARG A 279 -7.47 15.00 -10.59
N VAL A 280 -6.35 14.59 -10.00
CA VAL A 280 -6.25 13.37 -9.19
C VAL A 280 -6.02 13.73 -7.73
N ASP A 281 -6.82 13.14 -6.85
CA ASP A 281 -6.65 13.16 -5.40
C ASP A 281 -6.15 11.78 -4.94
N ILE A 282 -4.97 11.73 -4.31
CA ILE A 282 -4.40 10.52 -3.71
C ILE A 282 -4.78 10.51 -2.24
N MET A 283 -5.56 9.53 -1.80
CA MET A 283 -6.10 9.50 -0.44
C MET A 283 -5.72 8.21 0.30
N GLY A 284 -5.23 8.31 1.54
CA GLY A 284 -4.93 7.14 2.37
C GLY A 284 -4.10 7.46 3.59
N TYR A 285 -3.28 6.51 4.05
CA TYR A 285 -2.64 6.52 5.37
C TYR A 285 -1.10 6.50 5.28
N PRO A 286 -0.46 7.56 4.75
CA PRO A 286 0.99 7.67 4.78
C PRO A 286 1.51 7.64 6.23
N ALA A 287 2.55 6.84 6.48
CA ALA A 287 3.12 6.56 7.79
C ALA A 287 4.32 7.44 8.15
N GLY A 288 4.63 8.45 7.32
CA GLY A 288 5.65 9.45 7.64
C GLY A 288 5.26 10.29 8.86
N SER A 289 6.27 10.81 9.58
CA SER A 289 6.04 11.67 10.76
C SER A 289 5.25 12.95 10.43
N GLY A 290 5.39 13.48 9.21
CA GLY A 290 4.60 14.61 8.70
C GLY A 290 3.11 14.30 8.52
N PHE A 291 2.72 13.02 8.61
CA PHE A 291 1.34 12.55 8.44
C PHE A 291 0.83 11.80 9.68
N ASP A 292 1.42 12.12 10.83
CA ASP A 292 1.11 11.51 12.12
C ASP A 292 1.14 9.97 12.09
N PHE A 293 2.11 9.39 11.37
CA PHE A 293 2.34 7.94 11.34
C PHE A 293 1.12 7.12 10.88
N GLY A 294 0.34 7.68 9.94
CA GLY A 294 -0.83 7.02 9.37
C GLY A 294 -1.95 6.82 10.37
N LYS A 295 -2.07 7.71 11.37
CA LYS A 295 -3.14 7.67 12.37
C LYS A 295 -4.48 8.22 11.86
N GLN A 296 -4.47 8.95 10.76
CA GLN A 296 -5.64 9.57 10.16
C GLN A 296 -5.54 9.51 8.64
N LEU A 297 -6.67 9.74 7.96
CA LEU A 297 -6.74 9.80 6.51
C LEU A 297 -6.21 11.15 5.99
N TRP A 298 -5.29 11.07 5.04
CA TRP A 298 -4.72 12.24 4.35
C TRP A 298 -5.09 12.24 2.88
N CYS A 299 -5.10 13.42 2.29
CA CYS A 299 -5.28 13.65 0.87
C CYS A 299 -4.08 14.44 0.33
N SER A 300 -3.53 13.99 -0.80
CA SER A 300 -2.52 14.70 -1.56
C SER A 300 -3.04 14.98 -2.97
N ARG A 301 -2.86 16.21 -3.45
CA ARG A 301 -3.11 16.58 -4.85
C ARG A 301 -1.81 17.07 -5.44
N GLY A 302 -1.38 16.37 -6.46
CA GLY A 302 -0.16 16.64 -7.19
C GLY A 302 -0.42 17.01 -8.64
N ARG A 303 0.62 17.53 -9.28
CA ARG A 303 0.68 17.57 -10.74
C ARG A 303 1.15 16.24 -11.29
N PHE A 304 0.55 15.83 -12.41
CA PHE A 304 1.09 14.76 -13.24
C PHE A 304 2.49 15.15 -13.73
N LEU A 305 3.45 14.25 -13.54
CA LEU A 305 4.85 14.46 -13.88
C LEU A 305 5.21 13.71 -15.17
N PHE A 306 5.09 12.40 -15.16
CA PHE A 306 5.45 11.54 -16.29
C PHE A 306 4.88 10.13 -16.11
N GLY A 307 4.86 9.37 -17.20
CA GLY A 307 4.71 7.92 -17.16
C GLY A 307 6.03 7.19 -17.03
N VAL A 308 6.04 6.11 -16.27
CA VAL A 308 7.15 5.15 -16.18
C VAL A 308 6.69 3.81 -16.75
N SER A 309 7.46 3.19 -17.63
CA SER A 309 7.22 1.83 -18.10
C SER A 309 8.30 0.88 -17.58
N GLY A 310 7.91 -0.36 -17.28
CA GLY A 310 8.84 -1.45 -16.95
C GLY A 310 9.61 -1.99 -18.17
N GLY A 311 9.34 -1.48 -19.39
CA GLY A 311 9.85 -1.99 -20.66
C GLY A 311 8.96 -3.09 -21.25
N GLY A 312 9.40 -3.75 -22.33
CA GLY A 312 8.76 -4.97 -22.85
C GLY A 312 7.32 -4.83 -23.36
N GLY A 313 6.86 -3.61 -23.66
CA GLY A 313 5.47 -3.35 -24.07
C GLY A 313 4.50 -3.19 -22.88
N ASP A 314 5.00 -2.97 -21.66
CA ASP A 314 4.19 -2.60 -20.51
C ASP A 314 3.60 -1.19 -20.66
N GLU A 315 2.38 -1.03 -20.16
CA GLU A 315 1.73 0.28 -20.06
C GLU A 315 2.51 1.22 -19.13
N TYR A 316 2.41 2.51 -19.40
CA TYR A 316 3.02 3.53 -18.55
C TYR A 316 2.22 3.71 -17.26
N ALA A 317 2.86 3.47 -16.12
CA ALA A 317 2.37 3.86 -14.80
C ALA A 317 2.53 5.38 -14.61
N PRO A 318 1.46 6.15 -14.29
CA PRO A 318 1.58 7.57 -14.06
C PRO A 318 2.33 7.86 -12.77
N THR A 319 3.07 8.97 -12.77
CA THR A 319 3.78 9.52 -11.62
C THR A 319 3.22 10.89 -11.29
N PHE A 320 2.84 11.10 -10.03
CA PHE A 320 2.37 12.38 -9.51
C PHE A 320 3.28 12.91 -8.42
N ALA A 321 3.45 14.23 -8.37
CA ALA A 321 4.15 14.90 -7.26
C ALA A 321 3.35 14.75 -5.95
N THR A 322 4.00 14.34 -4.88
CA THR A 322 3.36 14.17 -3.55
C THR A 322 4.43 13.92 -2.48
N ASP A 323 4.18 14.40 -1.27
CA ASP A 323 5.01 14.09 -0.10
C ASP A 323 4.64 12.77 0.60
N PHE A 324 3.63 12.04 0.11
CA PHE A 324 3.29 10.73 0.64
C PHE A 324 4.46 9.74 0.43
N GLY A 325 4.72 8.93 1.46
CA GLY A 325 5.74 7.87 1.43
C GLY A 325 5.19 6.54 1.91
N GLY A 326 6.00 5.74 2.59
CA GLY A 326 5.58 4.44 3.14
C GLY A 326 4.26 4.54 3.91
N GLY A 327 3.39 3.53 3.79
CA GLY A 327 2.00 3.55 4.28
C GLY A 327 0.97 4.01 3.22
N ALA A 328 1.39 4.79 2.23
CA ALA A 328 0.53 5.18 1.11
C ALA A 328 0.34 4.07 0.05
N SER A 329 1.10 2.99 0.14
CA SER A 329 0.95 1.79 -0.67
C SER A 329 -0.50 1.31 -0.67
N GLY A 330 -1.16 1.30 -1.82
CA GLY A 330 -2.56 0.91 -1.97
C GLY A 330 -3.59 2.05 -1.87
N CYS A 331 -3.17 3.31 -1.69
CA CYS A 331 -4.10 4.45 -1.78
C CYS A 331 -4.81 4.48 -3.15
N PRO A 332 -6.13 4.69 -3.22
CA PRO A 332 -6.78 4.99 -4.48
C PRO A 332 -6.34 6.35 -5.03
N TRP A 333 -6.25 6.43 -6.35
CA TRP A 333 -6.13 7.66 -7.12
C TRP A 333 -7.51 8.04 -7.63
N ILE A 334 -8.06 9.12 -7.08
CA ILE A 334 -9.46 9.47 -7.24
C ILE A 334 -9.59 10.62 -8.23
N VAL A 335 -10.46 10.43 -9.22
CA VAL A 335 -10.91 11.49 -10.13
C VAL A 335 -12.40 11.73 -9.93
N THR A 336 -12.86 12.88 -10.41
CA THR A 336 -14.29 13.10 -10.64
C THR A 336 -14.58 12.70 -12.08
N ASP A 337 -15.43 11.69 -12.26
CA ASP A 337 -15.92 11.31 -13.59
C ASP A 337 -16.65 12.51 -14.21
N PRO A 338 -16.21 13.02 -15.37
CA PRO A 338 -16.83 14.18 -16.00
C PRO A 338 -18.29 13.93 -16.42
N ASP A 339 -18.67 12.68 -16.71
CA ASP A 339 -20.00 12.35 -17.21
C ASP A 339 -21.02 12.24 -16.06
N SER A 340 -20.65 11.54 -14.98
CA SER A 340 -21.56 11.34 -13.84
C SER A 340 -21.37 12.34 -12.70
N GLY A 341 -20.26 13.08 -12.68
CA GLY A 341 -19.85 13.92 -11.55
C GLY A 341 -19.48 13.13 -10.29
N ARG A 342 -19.45 11.79 -10.36
CA ARG A 342 -19.18 10.90 -9.22
C ARG A 342 -17.69 10.64 -9.06
N PRO A 343 -17.22 10.31 -7.85
CA PRO A 343 -15.82 10.00 -7.65
C PRO A 343 -15.54 8.57 -8.10
N ALA A 344 -14.44 8.35 -8.79
CA ALA A 344 -14.00 7.03 -9.20
C ALA A 344 -12.49 6.87 -8.96
N ALA A 345 -12.09 5.67 -8.56
CA ALA A 345 -10.69 5.26 -8.56
C ALA A 345 -10.24 4.93 -9.99
N VAL A 346 -9.09 5.44 -10.39
CA VAL A 346 -8.45 5.17 -11.70
C VAL A 346 -7.08 4.52 -11.57
N GLY A 347 -6.60 4.37 -10.35
CA GLY A 347 -5.28 3.82 -10.06
C GLY A 347 -5.13 3.49 -8.58
N VAL A 348 -4.09 2.71 -8.30
CA VAL A 348 -3.67 2.36 -6.95
C VAL A 348 -2.22 2.77 -6.76
N THR A 349 -1.90 3.46 -5.66
CA THR A 349 -0.51 3.82 -5.34
C THR A 349 0.33 2.56 -5.19
N SER A 350 1.40 2.49 -5.99
CA SER A 350 2.43 1.47 -5.90
C SER A 350 3.57 2.00 -5.02
N GLY A 351 4.62 2.58 -5.61
CA GLY A 351 5.79 3.06 -4.88
C GLY A 351 6.27 4.42 -5.36
N HIS A 352 7.40 4.85 -4.80
CA HIS A 352 8.06 6.07 -5.25
C HIS A 352 8.59 5.93 -6.67
N ALA A 353 8.39 6.96 -7.50
CA ALA A 353 9.09 7.03 -8.77
C ALA A 353 10.56 7.34 -8.50
N LYS A 354 11.45 6.53 -9.09
CA LYS A 354 12.86 6.86 -9.19
C LYS A 354 13.11 7.42 -10.59
N LEU A 355 13.47 8.69 -10.66
CA LEU A 355 13.94 9.28 -11.90
C LEU A 355 15.45 9.06 -11.98
N LYS A 356 15.88 8.02 -12.71
CA LYS A 356 17.29 7.89 -13.06
C LYS A 356 17.61 8.91 -14.15
N HIS A 357 18.43 9.89 -13.82
CA HIS A 357 18.90 10.90 -14.76
C HIS A 357 20.38 11.21 -14.50
N ASP A 358 21.27 10.72 -15.36
CA ASP A 358 22.73 10.84 -15.19
C ASP A 358 23.22 10.09 -13.93
N ILE A 359 24.33 10.51 -13.29
CA ILE A 359 24.88 9.90 -12.06
C ILE A 359 24.01 10.18 -10.80
N ALA A 360 22.92 10.94 -10.91
CA ALA A 360 22.09 11.35 -9.77
C ALA A 360 20.64 10.85 -9.87
N GLU A 361 20.10 10.38 -8.75
CA GLU A 361 18.68 10.11 -8.57
C GLU A 361 18.06 11.25 -7.74
N PRO A 362 17.54 12.32 -8.37
CA PRO A 362 16.83 13.36 -7.60
C PRO A 362 15.66 12.72 -6.85
N ASN A 363 15.58 12.94 -5.54
CA ASN A 363 14.41 12.55 -4.76
C ASN A 363 13.26 13.49 -5.14
N LEU A 364 12.39 13.02 -6.03
CA LEU A 364 11.32 13.84 -6.59
C LEU A 364 10.16 14.06 -5.62
N MET A 365 10.06 13.37 -4.47
CA MET A 365 8.82 13.35 -3.67
C MET A 365 7.61 13.11 -4.60
N SER A 366 7.50 11.87 -5.06
CA SER A 366 6.49 11.46 -6.02
C SER A 366 6.07 10.01 -5.81
N LEU A 367 4.87 9.67 -6.25
CA LEU A 367 4.35 8.31 -6.25
C LEU A 367 3.92 7.89 -7.65
N THR A 368 4.17 6.62 -7.94
CA THR A 368 3.68 5.90 -9.13
C THR A 368 2.38 5.18 -8.79
N SER A 369 1.57 4.91 -9.81
CA SER A 369 0.37 4.11 -9.65
C SER A 369 0.28 2.98 -10.67
N ALA A 370 -0.15 1.81 -10.19
CA ALA A 370 -0.69 0.80 -11.08
C ALA A 370 -2.04 1.30 -11.63
N LEU A 371 -2.11 1.52 -12.94
CA LEU A 371 -3.34 1.97 -13.60
C LEU A 371 -4.43 0.91 -13.53
N LEU A 372 -5.65 1.36 -13.31
CA LEU A 372 -6.83 0.56 -13.62
C LEU A 372 -7.10 0.68 -15.12
N SER A 373 -6.36 -0.07 -15.94
CA SER A 373 -6.64 -0.23 -17.38
C SER A 373 -7.40 -1.53 -17.62
N ASP A 374 -8.10 -1.66 -18.75
CA ASP A 374 -8.72 -2.92 -19.14
C ASP A 374 -7.68 -4.06 -19.15
N ARG A 375 -6.47 -3.78 -19.63
CA ARG A 375 -5.36 -4.75 -19.65
C ARG A 375 -4.99 -5.25 -18.24
N ASN A 376 -4.82 -4.34 -17.29
CA ASN A 376 -4.44 -4.70 -15.92
C ASN A 376 -5.57 -5.44 -15.19
N LEU A 377 -6.82 -4.99 -15.37
CA LEU A 377 -7.97 -5.65 -14.78
C LEU A 377 -8.19 -7.05 -15.38
N ASN A 378 -8.02 -7.22 -16.69
CA ASN A 378 -8.11 -8.55 -17.33
C ASN A 378 -7.04 -9.51 -16.80
N ARG A 379 -5.83 -9.04 -16.48
CA ARG A 379 -4.79 -9.88 -15.85
C ARG A 379 -5.18 -10.38 -14.47
N LEU A 380 -5.90 -9.59 -13.69
CA LEU A 380 -6.45 -10.03 -12.41
C LEU A 380 -7.56 -11.10 -12.54
N ASN A 381 -8.11 -11.27 -13.74
CA ASN A 381 -9.15 -12.25 -14.05
C ASN A 381 -8.62 -13.49 -14.79
N GLU A 382 -7.60 -13.33 -15.65
CA GLU A 382 -7.15 -14.37 -16.58
C GLU A 382 -5.75 -14.90 -16.27
N ASP A 383 -4.85 -14.08 -15.72
CA ASP A 383 -3.45 -14.43 -15.47
C ASP A 383 -2.98 -13.97 -14.08
N PHE A 384 -3.60 -14.56 -13.06
CA PHE A 384 -3.39 -14.21 -11.66
C PHE A 384 -2.89 -15.40 -10.84
N ILE A 385 -2.41 -15.09 -9.63
CA ILE A 385 -2.21 -16.06 -8.55
C ILE A 385 -3.13 -15.67 -7.40
N GLU A 386 -3.83 -16.67 -6.87
CA GLU A 386 -4.64 -16.55 -5.66
C GLU A 386 -3.85 -17.03 -4.44
N HIS A 387 -3.98 -16.30 -3.35
CA HIS A 387 -3.53 -16.70 -2.02
C HIS A 387 -4.70 -16.70 -1.04
N ARG A 388 -4.67 -17.63 -0.07
CA ARG A 388 -5.64 -17.73 1.02
C ARG A 388 -4.90 -17.60 2.35
N PHE A 389 -5.35 -16.66 3.18
CA PHE A 389 -4.70 -16.27 4.44
C PHE A 389 -5.21 -17.07 5.64
#